data_AF-F0WUI0-F1
#
_entry.id   AF-F0WUI0-F1
#
_cell.length_a   1.000
_cell.length_b   1.000
_cell.length_c   1.000
_cell.angle_alpha   90.00
_cell.angle_beta   90.00
_cell.angle_gamma   90.00
#
_symmetry.space_group_name_H-M   'P 1'
#
loop_
_entity.id
_entity.type
_entity.pdbx_description
1 polymer ?
#
loop_
_entity_poly.entity_id
_entity_poly.type
_entity_poly.pdbx_seq_one_letter_code
_entity_poly.pdbx_strand_id
1 'polypeptide(L)'
;MHPLKSSFQLNCIHTTVVDARKDGHHTEYAIRVYFNISGKQKVVYRRFSAFLQLQLLAQRQFQDGTYCCGGERNCLLTQFLEPLFDYTEFPKLQGALFGKNSKLVVRDRLHFLNSFLIHLEEAICKIPPGIITRCENEGCKMTKLIKSFYGHVDL
;
A
#
# COMPACT_ATOMS: atom_id res chain seq x y z
N MET A 1 -6.00 -14.74 -23.35
CA MET A 1 -4.80 -14.38 -22.57
C MET A 1 -5.15 -14.51 -21.10
N HIS A 2 -4.56 -15.47 -20.39
CA HIS A 2 -4.70 -15.52 -18.94
C HIS A 2 -3.89 -14.38 -18.33
N PRO A 3 -4.40 -13.65 -17.33
CA PRO A 3 -3.58 -12.69 -16.60
C PRO A 3 -2.42 -13.48 -15.98
N LEU A 4 -1.19 -13.01 -16.19
CA LEU A 4 -0.03 -13.51 -15.46
C LEU A 4 -0.34 -13.41 -13.97
N LYS A 5 -0.42 -14.56 -13.29
CA LYS A 5 -0.58 -14.63 -11.84
C LYS A 5 0.43 -13.68 -11.21
N SER A 6 -0.05 -12.76 -10.37
CA SER A 6 0.81 -11.82 -9.66
C SER A 6 2.00 -12.56 -9.02
N SER A 7 3.21 -12.03 -9.17
CA SER A 7 4.45 -12.78 -8.93
C SER A 7 4.73 -13.15 -7.47
N PHE A 8 3.91 -12.67 -6.53
CA PHE A 8 4.02 -12.96 -5.09
C PHE A 8 2.65 -12.91 -4.41
N GLN A 9 2.50 -13.66 -3.31
CA GLN A 9 1.32 -13.57 -2.44
C GLN A 9 1.39 -12.35 -1.52
N LEU A 10 0.27 -11.67 -1.31
CA LEU A 10 0.20 -10.39 -0.61
C LEU A 10 0.75 -10.45 0.83
N ASN A 11 0.54 -11.56 1.55
CA ASN A 11 1.07 -11.78 2.90
C ASN A 11 2.53 -12.25 2.95
N CYS A 12 3.23 -12.29 1.81
CA CYS A 12 4.62 -12.72 1.74
C CYS A 12 5.58 -11.55 1.50
N ILE A 13 5.15 -10.33 1.81
CA ILE A 13 5.99 -9.14 1.74
C ILE A 13 6.35 -8.64 3.13
N HIS A 14 7.57 -8.15 3.27
CA HIS A 14 8.00 -7.31 4.37
C HIS A 14 8.48 -5.97 3.82
N THR A 15 8.14 -4.88 4.50
CA THR A 15 8.40 -3.54 3.98
C THR A 15 9.01 -2.60 5.01
N THR A 16 9.89 -1.72 4.55
CA THR A 16 10.51 -0.70 5.39
C THR A 16 10.83 0.52 4.54
N VAL A 17 10.54 1.72 5.05
CA VAL A 17 11.03 2.95 4.44
C VAL A 17 12.47 3.17 4.88
N VAL A 18 13.41 3.07 3.94
CA VAL A 18 14.85 3.04 4.24
C VAL A 18 15.56 4.35 3.96
N ASP A 19 15.00 5.21 3.12
CA ASP A 19 15.60 6.48 2.75
C ASP A 19 14.57 7.45 2.15
N ALA A 20 14.95 8.70 1.96
CA ALA A 20 14.22 9.68 1.17
C ALA A 20 15.17 10.45 0.25
N ARG A 21 14.81 10.56 -1.02
CA ARG A 21 15.58 11.31 -2.03
C ARG A 21 14.77 12.46 -2.62
N LYS A 22 15.48 13.43 -3.18
CA LYS A 22 14.87 14.51 -3.97
C LYS A 22 14.86 14.12 -5.45
N ASP A 23 13.69 14.17 -6.07
CA ASP A 23 13.46 13.98 -7.51
C ASP A 23 12.83 15.26 -8.07
N GLY A 24 13.64 16.11 -8.69
CA GLY A 24 13.24 17.45 -9.12
C GLY A 24 12.71 18.29 -7.95
N HIS A 25 11.44 18.68 -8.02
CA HIS A 25 10.74 19.44 -6.97
C HIS A 25 10.06 18.54 -5.92
N HIS A 26 10.15 17.22 -6.04
CA HIS A 26 9.46 16.26 -5.19
C HIS A 26 10.43 15.55 -4.25
N THR A 27 9.89 15.04 -3.15
CA THR A 27 10.57 14.09 -2.28
C THR A 27 9.95 12.71 -2.50
N GLU A 28 10.79 11.72 -2.78
CA GLU A 28 10.43 10.33 -2.88
C GLU A 28 10.99 9.56 -1.69
N TYR A 29 10.21 8.60 -1.20
CA TYR A 29 10.57 7.72 -0.11
C TYR A 29 10.91 6.35 -0.69
N ALA A 30 12.09 5.85 -0.34
CA ALA A 30 12.58 4.55 -0.77
C ALA A 30 11.98 3.47 0.14
N ILE A 31 11.12 2.63 -0.43
CA ILE A 31 10.51 1.49 0.25
C ILE A 31 11.29 0.25 -0.15
N ARG A 32 11.99 -0.38 0.80
CA ARG A 32 12.53 -1.73 0.60
C ARG A 32 11.39 -2.72 0.75
N VAL A 33 11.20 -3.54 -0.27
CA VAL A 33 10.21 -4.63 -0.29
C VAL A 33 10.96 -5.95 -0.36
N TYR A 34 10.83 -6.76 0.67
CA TYR A 34 11.40 -8.10 0.77
C TYR A 34 10.31 -9.15 0.52
N PHE A 35 10.61 -10.15 -0.32
CA PHE A 35 9.67 -11.20 -0.70
C PHE A 35 10.05 -12.51 -0.01
N ASN A 36 9.38 -12.83 1.10
CA ASN A 36 9.73 -13.93 2.01
C ASN A 36 9.97 -15.27 1.31
N ILE A 37 9.11 -15.64 0.36
CA ILE A 37 9.18 -16.93 -0.34
C ILE A 37 10.44 -17.03 -1.23
N SER A 38 10.83 -15.93 -1.87
CA SER A 38 11.90 -15.95 -2.88
C SER A 38 13.26 -15.46 -2.35
N GLY A 39 13.28 -14.86 -1.16
CA GLY A 39 14.46 -14.17 -0.61
C GLY A 39 14.88 -12.93 -1.40
N LYS A 40 14.14 -12.56 -2.46
CA LYS A 40 14.44 -11.38 -3.28
C LYS A 40 14.01 -10.11 -2.57
N GLN A 41 14.72 -9.03 -2.87
CA GLN A 41 14.35 -7.69 -2.45
C GLN A 41 14.36 -6.72 -3.63
N LYS A 42 13.55 -5.67 -3.54
CA LYS A 42 13.61 -4.52 -4.44
C LYS A 42 13.38 -3.23 -3.66
N VAL A 43 13.78 -2.11 -4.26
CA VAL A 43 13.49 -0.78 -3.75
C VAL A 43 12.48 -0.12 -4.69
N VAL A 44 11.37 0.38 -4.11
CA VAL A 44 10.33 1.11 -4.82
C VAL A 44 10.31 2.54 -4.29
N TYR A 45 10.32 3.51 -5.20
CA TYR A 45 10.23 4.92 -4.84
C TYR A 45 8.78 5.39 -4.93
N ARG A 46 8.31 6.04 -3.87
CA ARG A 46 6.96 6.60 -3.79
C ARG A 46 6.99 8.00 -3.19
N ARG A 47 6.31 8.95 -3.84
CA ARG A 47 6.06 10.28 -3.26
C ARG A 47 5.08 10.16 -2.11
N PHE A 48 5.08 11.13 -1.18
CA PHE A 48 4.08 11.20 -0.11
C PHE A 48 2.64 11.15 -0.65
N SER A 49 2.38 11.80 -1.80
CA SER A 49 1.08 11.79 -2.48
C SER A 49 0.62 10.40 -2.91
N ALA A 50 1.53 9.46 -3.18
CA ALA A 50 1.16 8.09 -3.55
C ALA A 50 0.57 7.32 -2.35
N PHE A 51 0.99 7.62 -1.13
CA PHE A 51 0.40 7.05 0.08
C PHE A 51 -0.99 7.62 0.34
N LEU A 52 -1.17 8.94 0.15
CA LEU A 52 -2.50 9.57 0.20
C LEU A 52 -3.44 8.95 -0.85
N GLN A 53 -2.95 8.75 -2.07
CA GLN A 53 -3.73 8.10 -3.13
C GLN A 53 -4.07 6.65 -2.78
N LEU A 54 -3.14 5.89 -2.20
CA LEU A 54 -3.41 4.54 -1.71
C LEU A 54 -4.56 4.54 -0.69
N GLN A 55 -4.51 5.44 0.29
CA GLN A 55 -5.56 5.58 1.28
C GLN A 55 -6.90 5.92 0.64
N LEU A 56 -6.96 6.98 -0.16
CA LEU A 56 -8.20 7.43 -0.81
C LEU A 56 -8.82 6.34 -1.69
N LEU A 57 -8.00 5.63 -2.46
CA LEU A 57 -8.47 4.53 -3.31
C LEU A 57 -8.93 3.34 -2.47
N ALA A 58 -8.24 3.00 -1.39
CA ALA A 58 -8.66 1.94 -0.49
C ALA A 58 -10.01 2.25 0.15
N GLN A 59 -10.17 3.47 0.70
CA GLN A 59 -11.42 3.94 1.29
C GLN A 59 -12.59 3.91 0.29
N ARG A 60 -12.34 4.36 -0.94
CA ARG A 60 -13.33 4.27 -2.02
C ARG A 60 -13.74 2.82 -2.32
N GLN A 61 -12.79 1.89 -2.28
CA GLN A 61 -13.06 0.47 -2.51
C GLN A 61 -13.86 -0.18 -1.36
N PHE A 62 -13.74 0.29 -0.12
CA PHE A 62 -14.56 -0.21 0.99
C PHE A 62 -16.03 0.19 0.85
N GLN A 63 -16.27 1.37 0.27
CA GLN A 63 -17.61 1.90 0.00
C GLN A 63 -18.21 1.42 -1.33
N ASP A 64 -17.38 0.85 -2.22
CA ASP A 64 -17.79 0.34 -3.52
C ASP A 64 -18.56 -0.98 -3.35
N GLY A 65 -19.89 -0.90 -3.40
CA GLY A 65 -20.79 -2.05 -3.35
C GLY A 65 -20.88 -2.84 -4.66
N THR A 66 -20.08 -2.50 -5.69
CA THR A 66 -20.00 -3.33 -6.90
C THR A 66 -19.35 -4.68 -6.59
N TYR A 67 -19.80 -5.72 -7.29
CA TYR A 67 -19.31 -7.09 -7.14
C TYR A 67 -17.77 -7.16 -7.11
N CYS A 68 -17.23 -7.69 -6.02
CA CYS A 68 -15.80 -7.95 -5.81
C CYS A 68 -15.61 -9.41 -5.38
N CYS A 69 -14.48 -9.75 -4.76
CA CYS A 69 -14.16 -11.10 -4.31
C CYS A 69 -15.07 -11.66 -3.19
N GLY A 70 -15.99 -10.84 -2.67
CA GLY A 70 -16.96 -11.21 -1.64
C GLY A 70 -18.32 -11.67 -2.18
N GLY A 71 -18.52 -11.71 -3.50
CA GLY A 71 -19.83 -12.04 -4.08
C GLY A 71 -20.80 -10.86 -4.01
N GLU A 72 -22.00 -11.07 -3.45
CA GLU A 72 -22.99 -10.02 -3.11
C GLU A 72 -22.53 -9.09 -1.97
N ARG A 73 -21.35 -9.34 -1.41
CA ARG A 73 -20.76 -8.56 -0.33
C ARG A 73 -19.49 -7.86 -0.81
N ASN A 74 -19.20 -6.72 -0.16
CA ASN A 74 -17.98 -5.94 -0.29
C ASN A 74 -16.71 -6.82 -0.25
N CYS A 75 -15.58 -6.27 -0.70
CA CYS A 75 -14.27 -6.93 -0.69
C CYS A 75 -14.00 -7.72 0.63
N LEU A 76 -13.57 -8.98 0.52
CA LEU A 76 -13.27 -9.81 1.72
C LEU A 76 -12.13 -9.25 2.58
N LEU A 77 -11.31 -8.36 2.01
CA LEU A 77 -10.21 -7.69 2.71
C LEU A 77 -10.68 -6.48 3.53
N THR A 78 -11.89 -5.95 3.30
CA THR A 78 -12.40 -4.73 3.94
C THR A 78 -12.30 -4.82 5.47
N GLN A 79 -12.84 -5.87 6.08
CA GLN A 79 -12.86 -6.05 7.55
C GLN A 79 -11.46 -6.02 8.20
N PHE A 80 -10.39 -6.30 7.43
CA PHE A 80 -9.02 -6.33 7.95
C PHE A 80 -8.27 -5.02 7.69
N LEU A 81 -8.58 -4.34 6.58
CA LEU A 81 -7.82 -3.20 6.10
C LEU A 81 -8.50 -1.86 6.39
N GLU A 82 -9.82 -1.83 6.42
CA GLU A 82 -10.62 -0.61 6.64
C GLU A 82 -10.21 0.13 7.93
N PRO A 83 -10.03 -0.53 9.10
CA PRO A 83 -9.61 0.20 10.31
C PRO A 83 -8.28 0.93 10.11
N LEU A 84 -7.30 0.32 9.45
CA LEU A 84 -6.02 0.96 9.20
C LEU A 84 -6.19 2.20 8.33
N PHE A 85 -6.92 2.07 7.22
CA PHE A 85 -7.06 3.16 6.25
C PHE A 85 -7.98 4.29 6.74
N ASP A 86 -8.99 4.00 7.55
CA ASP A 86 -9.91 5.02 8.07
C ASP A 86 -9.37 5.75 9.29
N TYR A 87 -8.62 5.07 10.16
CA TYR A 87 -8.06 5.70 11.36
C TYR A 87 -6.66 6.28 11.16
N THR A 88 -6.00 6.05 10.02
CA THR A 88 -4.72 6.70 9.73
C THR A 88 -4.93 8.14 9.29
N GLU A 89 -4.60 9.10 10.15
CA GLU A 89 -4.58 10.50 9.78
C GLU A 89 -3.23 10.89 9.15
N PHE A 90 -3.18 10.94 7.83
CA PHE A 90 -1.98 11.46 7.16
C PHE A 90 -1.80 12.94 7.47
N PRO A 91 -0.58 13.38 7.84
CA PRO A 91 -0.30 14.79 8.09
C PRO A 91 -0.78 15.65 6.92
N LYS A 92 -1.67 16.61 7.21
CA LYS A 92 -2.18 17.54 6.20
C LYS A 92 -0.99 18.18 5.48
N LEU A 93 -1.02 18.11 4.15
CA LEU A 93 -0.14 18.91 3.30
C LEU A 93 -0.55 20.38 3.53
N GLN A 94 -0.03 21.02 4.58
CA GLN A 94 -0.30 22.43 4.84
C GLN A 94 0.06 23.22 3.58
N GLY A 95 -0.96 23.89 3.05
CA GLY A 95 -1.08 24.23 1.64
C GLY A 95 -0.02 25.18 1.12
N ALA A 96 0.18 25.10 -0.20
CA ALA A 96 0.46 26.15 -1.20
C ALA A 96 1.45 27.32 -0.94
N LEU A 97 1.79 27.69 0.29
CA LEU A 97 2.79 28.69 0.64
C LEU A 97 3.73 28.09 1.71
N PHE A 98 4.83 27.47 1.29
CA PHE A 98 5.97 27.12 2.14
C PHE A 98 5.89 25.88 3.05
N GLY A 99 5.13 24.84 2.70
CA GLY A 99 5.45 23.48 3.14
C GLY A 99 6.73 22.94 2.48
N LYS A 100 7.86 23.65 2.58
CA LYS A 100 9.15 23.19 2.05
C LYS A 100 9.41 21.78 2.61
N ASN A 101 9.86 20.85 1.75
CA ASN A 101 10.42 19.56 2.18
C ASN A 101 11.73 19.82 2.95
N SER A 102 11.62 20.40 4.13
CA SER A 102 12.73 20.60 5.05
C SER A 102 13.22 19.23 5.51
N LYS A 103 14.49 19.14 5.90
CA LYS A 103 15.05 17.87 6.39
C LYS A 103 14.23 17.30 7.57
N LEU A 104 13.71 18.17 8.44
CA LEU A 104 12.86 17.79 9.55
C LEU A 104 11.53 17.19 9.06
N VAL A 105 10.81 17.88 8.18
CA VAL A 105 9.54 17.39 7.62
C VAL A 105 9.73 16.06 6.87
N VAL A 106 10.84 15.91 6.13
CA VAL A 106 11.15 14.67 5.43
C VAL A 106 11.40 13.53 6.41
N ARG A 107 12.16 13.78 7.49
CA ARG A 107 12.42 12.79 8.55
C ARG A 107 11.14 12.37 9.27
N ASP A 108 10.30 13.33 9.66
CA ASP A 108 9.06 13.04 10.38
C ASP A 108 8.10 12.23 9.50
N ARG A 109 8.00 12.58 8.21
CA ARG A 109 7.28 11.78 7.22
C ARG A 109 7.89 10.39 7.05
N LEU A 110 9.21 10.25 7.02
CA LEU A 110 9.86 8.94 6.91
C LEU A 110 9.42 8.01 8.04
N HIS A 111 9.46 8.49 9.29
CA HIS A 111 8.99 7.72 10.44
C HIS A 111 7.51 7.37 10.35
N PHE A 112 6.66 8.35 10.05
CA PHE A 112 5.22 8.14 9.88
C PHE A 112 4.91 7.09 8.81
N LEU A 113 5.51 7.24 7.63
CA LEU A 113 5.30 6.32 6.51
C LEU A 113 5.80 4.91 6.83
N ASN A 114 6.91 4.79 7.56
CA ASN A 114 7.41 3.50 8.01
C ASN A 114 6.43 2.82 8.97
N SER A 115 5.92 3.55 9.98
CA SER A 115 4.91 3.02 10.91
C SER A 115 3.63 2.60 10.20
N PHE A 116 3.16 3.40 9.23
CA PHE A 116 2.00 3.05 8.41
C PHE A 116 2.22 1.73 7.64
N LEU A 117 3.39 1.54 7.02
CA LEU A 117 3.71 0.31 6.29
C LEU A 117 3.79 -0.91 7.21
N ILE A 118 4.34 -0.76 8.41
CA ILE A 118 4.36 -1.82 9.44
C ILE A 118 2.93 -2.22 9.80
N HIS A 119 2.05 -1.27 10.09
CA HIS A 119 0.65 -1.59 10.41
C HIS A 119 -0.11 -2.21 9.23
N LEU A 120 0.20 -1.79 7.99
CA LEU A 120 -0.36 -2.41 6.78
C LEU A 120 0.08 -3.86 6.64
N GLU A 121 1.36 -4.14 6.87
CA GLU A 121 1.90 -5.48 6.86
C GLU A 121 1.27 -6.36 7.94
N GLU A 122 1.16 -5.85 9.17
CA GLU A 122 0.48 -6.56 10.27
C GLU A 122 -0.99 -6.86 9.95
N ALA A 123 -1.71 -5.89 9.38
CA ALA A 123 -3.10 -6.08 8.97
C ALA A 123 -3.22 -7.17 7.90
N ILE A 124 -2.32 -7.20 6.91
CA ILE A 124 -2.26 -8.23 5.87
C ILE A 124 -1.91 -9.60 6.46
N CYS A 125 -0.96 -9.67 7.39
CA CYS A 125 -0.54 -10.91 8.04
C CYS A 125 -1.65 -11.54 8.90
N LYS A 126 -2.59 -10.74 9.41
CA LYS A 126 -3.78 -11.22 10.14
C LYS A 126 -4.84 -11.83 9.23
N ILE A 127 -4.76 -11.65 7.91
CA ILE A 127 -5.75 -12.18 6.96
C ILE A 127 -5.52 -13.69 6.75
N PRO A 128 -6.56 -14.54 6.91
CA PRO A 128 -6.45 -15.96 6.62
C PRO A 128 -5.88 -16.23 5.22
N PRO A 129 -4.89 -17.13 5.05
CA PRO A 129 -4.26 -17.39 3.75
C PRO A 129 -5.25 -17.81 2.65
N GLY A 130 -6.32 -18.52 3.01
CA GLY A 130 -7.40 -18.89 2.08
C GLY A 130 -8.15 -17.68 1.52
N ILE A 131 -8.36 -16.63 2.32
CA ILE A 131 -8.98 -15.37 1.87
C ILE A 131 -8.05 -14.63 0.92
N ILE A 132 -6.76 -14.53 1.24
CA ILE A 132 -5.77 -13.90 0.35
C ILE A 132 -5.72 -14.61 -1.00
N THR A 133 -5.58 -15.93 -0.97
CA THR A 133 -5.49 -16.76 -2.19
C THR A 133 -6.74 -16.59 -3.05
N ARG A 134 -7.93 -16.59 -2.43
CA ARG A 134 -9.19 -16.32 -3.12
C ARG A 134 -9.21 -14.93 -3.75
N CYS A 135 -8.89 -13.89 -2.98
CA CYS A 135 -8.87 -12.51 -3.47
C CYS A 135 -7.90 -12.33 -4.65
N GLU A 136 -6.74 -12.96 -4.60
CA GLU A 136 -5.76 -12.96 -5.67
C GLU A 136 -6.26 -13.66 -6.93
N ASN A 137 -6.84 -14.85 -6.79
CA ASN A 137 -7.37 -15.63 -7.91
C ASN A 137 -8.57 -14.96 -8.59
N GLU A 138 -9.41 -14.27 -7.82
CA GLU A 138 -10.57 -13.54 -8.32
C GLU A 138 -10.23 -12.12 -8.83
N GLY A 139 -8.94 -11.74 -8.82
CA GLY A 139 -8.49 -10.46 -9.37
C GLY A 139 -8.95 -9.24 -8.58
N CYS A 140 -9.09 -9.38 -7.25
CA CYS A 140 -9.56 -8.35 -6.32
C CYS A 140 -8.86 -6.99 -6.55
N LYS A 141 -9.67 -5.93 -6.69
CA LYS A 141 -9.21 -4.55 -6.89
C LYS A 141 -8.27 -4.08 -5.76
N MET A 142 -8.60 -4.40 -4.51
CA MET A 142 -7.79 -4.05 -3.33
C MET A 142 -6.42 -4.72 -3.37
N THR A 143 -6.37 -6.02 -3.68
CA THR A 143 -5.11 -6.74 -3.85
C THR A 143 -4.24 -6.11 -4.94
N LYS A 144 -4.83 -5.79 -6.11
CA LYS A 144 -4.13 -5.12 -7.21
C LYS A 144 -3.61 -3.74 -6.82
N LEU A 145 -4.42 -2.96 -6.10
CA LEU A 145 -4.04 -1.64 -5.60
C LEU A 145 -2.79 -1.71 -4.71
N ILE A 146 -2.79 -2.60 -3.72
CA ILE A 146 -1.66 -2.73 -2.79
C ILE A 146 -0.41 -3.26 -3.52
N LYS A 147 -0.56 -4.25 -4.41
CA LYS A 147 0.58 -4.77 -5.20
C LYS A 147 1.17 -3.71 -6.13
N SER A 148 0.33 -2.91 -6.79
CA SER A 148 0.76 -1.78 -7.61
C SER A 148 1.50 -0.72 -6.79
N PHE A 149 1.01 -0.44 -5.57
CA PHE A 149 1.71 0.43 -4.65
C PHE A 149 3.13 -0.07 -4.35
N TYR A 150 3.33 -1.38 -4.17
CA TYR A 150 4.66 -1.99 -4.05
C TYR A 150 5.36 -2.25 -5.39
N GLY A 151 5.00 -1.53 -6.45
CA GLY A 151 5.69 -1.57 -7.74
C GLY A 151 5.53 -2.91 -8.47
N HIS A 152 4.40 -3.59 -8.27
CA HIS A 152 4.00 -4.75 -9.05
C HIS A 152 2.76 -4.39 -9.84
N VAL A 153 2.98 -4.04 -11.09
CA VAL A 153 1.93 -3.75 -12.07
C VAL A 153 1.80 -5.00 -12.92
N ASP A 154 0.61 -5.58 -12.99
CA ASP A 154 0.31 -6.60 -13.99
C ASP A 154 0.56 -5.96 -15.37
N LEU A 155 1.55 -6.45 -16.12
CA LEU A 155 1.75 -6.12 -17.54
C LEU A 155 0.80 -6.98 -18.39
#